data_AF-A0A150IKY1-F1
#
_entry.id   AF-A0A150IKY1-F1
#
_cell.length_a   1.000
_cell.length_b   1.000
_cell.length_c   1.000
_cell.angle_alpha   90.00
_cell.angle_beta   90.00
_cell.angle_gamma   90.00
#
_symmetry.space_group_name_H-M   'P 1'
#
loop_
_entity.id
_entity.type
_entity.pdbx_description
1 polymer ?
#
loop_
_entity_poly.entity_id
_entity_poly.type
_entity_poly.pdbx_seq_one_letter_code
_entity_poly.pdbx_strand_id
1 'polypeptide(L)'
;MKKQGNHRVPIIIAIAVFFLFLFLIALGALYLLTQNQDQKMCTLEYAPVCGVDGVTYSNACMAGDVEIAYPGECGTGAVIPSEVHPGCKSWFDGCNTCFINENGEASCTEMYCEEPGELRCLEYYPD
;
A
#
# COMPACT_ATOMS: atom_id res chain seq x y z
N MET A 1 -55.29 -43.75 26.13
CA MET A 1 -53.93 -43.49 26.65
C MET A 1 -53.50 -42.10 26.16
N LYS A 2 -53.43 -41.07 27.04
CA LYS A 2 -52.99 -39.72 26.65
C LYS A 2 -51.46 -39.69 26.68
N LYS A 3 -50.80 -39.56 25.52
CA LYS A 3 -49.36 -39.22 25.45
C LYS A 3 -49.20 -37.82 26.04
N GLN A 4 -48.62 -37.69 27.23
CA GLN A 4 -48.16 -36.39 27.73
C GLN A 4 -46.98 -35.94 26.86
N GLY A 5 -47.27 -35.14 25.83
CA GLY A 5 -46.25 -34.50 25.01
C GLY A 5 -45.45 -33.53 25.88
N ASN A 6 -44.13 -33.70 25.87
CA ASN A 6 -43.20 -32.93 26.70
C ASN A 6 -43.12 -31.48 26.18
N HIS A 7 -44.02 -30.61 26.63
CA HIS A 7 -44.16 -29.21 26.21
C HIS A 7 -42.90 -28.35 26.47
N ARG A 8 -41.94 -28.85 27.24
CA ARG A 8 -40.63 -28.22 27.50
C ARG A 8 -39.68 -28.26 26.29
N VAL A 9 -39.83 -29.25 25.40
CA VAL A 9 -39.00 -29.42 24.19
C VAL A 9 -39.15 -28.25 23.20
N PRO A 10 -40.36 -27.82 22.80
CA PRO A 10 -40.50 -26.68 21.88
C PRO A 10 -40.01 -25.35 22.48
N ILE A 11 -40.05 -25.19 23.81
CA ILE A 11 -39.56 -23.99 24.49
C ILE A 11 -38.03 -23.90 24.41
N ILE A 12 -37.33 -25.02 24.67
CA ILE A 12 -35.86 -25.07 24.58
C ILE A 12 -35.40 -24.81 23.14
N ILE A 13 -36.11 -25.36 22.14
CA ILE A 13 -35.82 -25.13 20.72
C ILE A 13 -36.03 -23.65 20.37
N ALA A 14 -37.12 -23.03 20.81
CA ALA A 14 -37.39 -21.62 20.56
C ALA A 14 -36.32 -20.71 21.17
N ILE A 15 -35.86 -21.00 22.39
CA ILE A 15 -34.79 -20.28 23.06
C ILE A 15 -33.46 -20.42 22.29
N ALA A 16 -33.11 -21.65 21.87
CA ALA A 16 -31.89 -21.90 21.11
C ALA A 16 -31.89 -21.19 19.74
N VAL A 17 -33.02 -21.19 19.04
CA VAL A 17 -33.18 -20.49 17.75
C VAL A 17 -33.07 -18.97 17.94
N PHE A 18 -33.63 -18.43 19.02
CA PHE A 18 -33.51 -17.01 19.34
C PHE A 18 -32.05 -16.60 19.59
N PHE A 19 -31.30 -17.37 20.39
CA PHE A 19 -29.87 -17.08 20.61
C PHE A 19 -29.02 -17.24 19.35
N LEU A 20 -29.31 -18.23 18.51
CA LEU A 20 -28.69 -18.37 17.19
C LEU A 20 -28.94 -17.13 16.31
N PHE A 21 -30.17 -16.63 16.29
CA PHE A 21 -30.52 -15.43 15.53
C PHE A 21 -29.81 -14.18 16.07
N LEU A 22 -29.76 -14.00 17.39
CA LEU A 22 -29.00 -12.91 18.01
C LEU A 22 -27.50 -13.00 17.71
N PHE A 23 -26.93 -14.20 17.71
CA PHE A 23 -25.53 -14.43 17.36
C PHE A 23 -25.26 -14.06 15.89
N LEU A 24 -26.14 -14.47 14.96
CA LEU A 24 -26.02 -14.10 13.56
C LEU A 24 -26.15 -12.58 13.33
N ILE A 25 -27.05 -11.90 14.06
CA ILE A 25 -27.15 -10.44 14.03
C ILE A 25 -25.88 -9.80 14.57
N ALA A 26 -25.35 -10.29 15.69
CA ALA A 26 -24.12 -9.76 16.28
C ALA A 26 -22.91 -9.94 15.35
N LEU A 27 -22.79 -11.10 14.69
CA LEU A 27 -21.76 -11.34 13.67
C LEU A 27 -21.95 -10.44 12.45
N GLY A 28 -23.18 -10.24 11.98
CA GLY A 28 -23.49 -9.34 10.86
C GLY A 28 -23.18 -7.87 11.19
N ALA A 29 -23.54 -7.41 12.39
CA ALA A 29 -23.21 -6.07 12.87
C ALA A 29 -21.70 -5.88 13.02
N LEU A 30 -20.99 -6.86 13.59
CA LEU A 30 -19.53 -6.84 13.69
C LEU A 30 -18.87 -6.78 12.31
N TYR A 31 -19.37 -7.54 11.34
CA TYR A 31 -18.90 -7.51 9.95
C TYR A 31 -19.09 -6.14 9.30
N LEU A 32 -20.26 -5.52 9.47
CA LEU A 32 -20.53 -4.17 8.94
C LEU A 32 -19.66 -3.09 9.59
N LEU A 33 -19.36 -3.21 10.88
CA LEU A 33 -18.41 -2.32 11.58
C LEU A 33 -16.97 -2.48 11.08
N THR A 34 -16.64 -3.61 10.43
CA THR A 34 -15.31 -3.85 9.83
C THR A 34 -15.20 -3.49 8.35
N GLN A 35 -16.31 -3.13 7.69
CA GLN A 35 -16.31 -2.74 6.27
C GLN A 35 -16.32 -1.22 6.12
N ASN A 36 -15.38 -0.55 6.80
CA ASN A 36 -15.08 0.85 6.50
C ASN A 36 -14.07 0.86 5.35
N GLN A 37 -14.56 0.64 4.13
CA GLN A 37 -13.76 0.85 2.93
C GLN A 37 -13.53 2.34 2.82
N ASP A 38 -12.33 2.74 3.20
CA ASP A 38 -11.80 4.09 3.16
C ASP A 38 -11.76 4.55 1.70
N GLN A 39 -12.91 4.97 1.15
CA GLN A 39 -12.96 5.60 -0.16
C GLN A 39 -12.31 6.98 -0.03
N LYS A 40 -10.97 6.98 -0.07
CA LYS A 40 -10.16 8.19 -0.15
C LYS A 40 -10.55 8.92 -1.43
N MET A 41 -11.21 10.07 -1.29
CA MET A 41 -11.48 10.94 -2.43
C MET A 41 -10.17 11.63 -2.82
N CYS A 42 -9.65 11.29 -3.99
CA CYS A 42 -8.45 11.91 -4.55
C CYS A 42 -8.82 12.96 -5.58
N THR A 43 -7.98 13.99 -5.72
CA THR A 43 -8.05 14.93 -6.84
C THR A 43 -7.64 14.20 -8.13
N LEU A 44 -8.07 14.74 -9.28
CA LEU A 44 -7.62 14.29 -10.60
C LEU A 44 -6.34 14.99 -11.05
N GLU A 45 -5.59 15.56 -10.11
CA GLU A 45 -4.28 16.17 -10.40
C GLU A 45 -3.31 15.09 -10.88
N TYR A 46 -2.56 15.41 -11.92
CA TYR A 46 -1.53 14.53 -12.46
C TYR A 46 -0.17 14.93 -11.91
N ALA A 47 0.27 14.23 -10.86
CA ALA A 47 1.56 14.37 -10.21
C ALA A 47 2.08 12.96 -9.92
N PRO A 48 2.55 12.23 -10.96
CA PRO A 48 2.71 10.79 -10.90
C PRO A 48 3.74 10.37 -9.86
N VAL A 49 3.55 9.17 -9.33
CA VAL A 49 4.47 8.53 -8.38
C VAL A 49 4.65 7.07 -8.75
N CYS A 50 5.85 6.54 -8.53
CA CYS A 50 6.13 5.12 -8.68
C CYS A 50 6.04 4.45 -7.31
N GLY A 51 5.18 3.44 -7.18
CA GLY A 51 5.08 2.64 -5.95
C GLY A 51 6.23 1.64 -5.82
N VAL A 52 6.48 1.15 -4.60
CA VAL A 52 7.45 0.04 -4.36
C VAL A 52 7.06 -1.27 -5.06
N ASP A 53 5.81 -1.37 -5.50
CA ASP A 53 5.28 -2.46 -6.33
C ASP A 53 5.58 -2.29 -7.83
N GLY A 54 6.26 -1.20 -8.22
CA GLY A 54 6.62 -0.90 -9.60
C GLY A 54 5.45 -0.39 -10.45
N VAL A 55 4.35 0.03 -9.82
CA VAL A 55 3.18 0.59 -10.51
C VAL A 55 3.21 2.12 -10.45
N THR A 56 2.95 2.76 -11.59
CA THR A 56 2.73 4.20 -11.67
C THR A 56 1.31 4.55 -11.20
N TYR A 57 1.21 5.46 -10.24
CA TYR A 57 -0.05 6.06 -9.81
C TYR A 57 -0.12 7.52 -10.27
N SER A 58 -1.32 7.98 -10.67
CA SER A 58 -1.51 9.35 -11.18
C SER A 58 -1.17 10.44 -10.16
N ASN A 59 -1.29 10.13 -8.87
CA ASN A 59 -0.80 10.94 -7.76
C ASN A 59 -0.66 10.09 -6.49
N ALA A 60 0.01 10.63 -5.48
CA ALA A 60 0.24 9.96 -4.19
C ALA A 60 -1.06 9.52 -3.48
N CYS A 61 -2.15 10.27 -3.62
CA CYS A 61 -3.44 9.87 -3.04
C CYS A 61 -3.97 8.60 -3.71
N MET A 62 -3.88 8.52 -5.03
CA MET A 62 -4.33 7.36 -5.82
C MET A 62 -3.50 6.10 -5.57
N ALA A 63 -2.29 6.21 -5.01
CA ALA A 63 -1.50 5.07 -4.54
C ALA A 63 -2.11 4.37 -3.32
N GLY A 64 -2.98 5.06 -2.57
CA GLY A 64 -3.70 4.47 -1.45
C GLY A 64 -2.77 4.15 -0.27
N ASP A 65 -2.52 2.85 -0.05
CA ASP A 65 -1.66 2.34 1.01
C ASP A 65 -0.33 1.77 0.46
N VAL A 66 -0.08 1.94 -0.83
CA VAL A 66 1.19 1.56 -1.45
C VAL A 66 2.24 2.62 -1.12
N GLU A 67 3.36 2.16 -0.55
CA GLU A 67 4.52 3.00 -0.26
C GLU A 67 5.11 3.55 -1.57
N ILE A 68 5.42 4.84 -1.56
CA ILE A 68 5.97 5.51 -2.73
C ILE A 68 7.48 5.25 -2.80
N ALA A 69 7.93 4.67 -3.90
CA ALA A 69 9.35 4.49 -4.17
C ALA A 69 10.01 5.81 -4.60
N TYR A 70 9.40 6.57 -5.50
CA TYR A 70 9.91 7.87 -5.95
C TYR A 70 8.84 8.67 -6.71
N PRO A 71 8.95 10.02 -6.79
CA PRO A 71 8.10 10.83 -7.64
C PRO A 71 8.43 10.63 -9.12
N GLY A 72 7.42 10.70 -9.98
CA GLY A 72 7.51 10.38 -11.41
C GLY A 72 6.85 9.04 -11.74
N GLU A 73 6.76 8.71 -13.03
CA GLU A 73 6.25 7.41 -13.46
C GLU A 73 7.36 6.35 -13.36
N CYS A 74 6.96 5.09 -13.14
CA CYS A 74 7.90 3.98 -13.21
C CYS A 74 8.48 3.82 -14.63
N GLY A 75 9.78 3.58 -14.72
CA GLY A 75 10.45 3.19 -15.97
C GLY A 75 10.63 4.29 -17.03
N THR A 76 10.15 5.52 -16.82
CA THR A 76 10.30 6.64 -17.78
C THR A 76 11.32 7.69 -17.36
N GLY A 77 11.71 7.72 -16.08
CA GLY A 77 12.73 8.60 -15.55
C GLY A 77 13.48 7.90 -14.42
N ALA A 78 14.82 7.94 -14.50
CA ALA A 78 15.76 7.27 -13.60
C ALA A 78 15.84 5.74 -13.73
N VAL A 79 16.86 5.29 -14.45
CA VAL A 79 17.51 4.02 -14.13
C VAL A 79 18.23 4.25 -12.79
N ILE A 80 17.51 4.20 -11.68
CA ILE A 80 18.15 3.91 -10.40
C ILE A 80 18.69 2.48 -10.59
N PRO A 81 20.01 2.24 -10.54
CA PRO A 81 20.54 0.90 -10.68
C PRO A 81 19.80 -0.01 -9.69
N SER A 82 19.39 -1.22 -10.08
CA SER A 82 18.59 -2.10 -9.20
C SER A 82 19.28 -2.46 -7.88
N GLU A 83 20.56 -2.13 -7.75
CA GLU A 83 21.40 -2.26 -6.55
C GLU A 83 21.31 -1.05 -5.60
N VAL A 84 20.77 0.08 -6.07
CA VAL A 84 20.46 1.26 -5.25
C VAL A 84 19.04 1.11 -4.72
N HIS A 85 18.93 1.15 -3.39
CA HIS A 85 17.71 0.95 -2.62
C HIS A 85 16.51 1.79 -3.16
N PRO A 86 15.27 1.24 -3.19
CA PRO A 86 14.06 2.02 -3.46
C PRO A 86 13.96 3.26 -2.54
N GLY A 87 13.41 4.40 -2.99
CA GLY A 87 13.35 5.58 -2.11
C GLY A 87 14.59 6.46 -2.12
N CYS A 88 15.62 6.14 -2.90
CA CYS A 88 16.82 6.97 -2.96
C CYS A 88 16.61 8.23 -3.81
N LYS A 89 16.74 9.41 -3.18
CA LYS A 89 16.66 10.73 -3.82
C LYS A 89 17.99 11.15 -4.48
N SER A 90 19.12 10.77 -3.88
CA SER A 90 20.45 10.94 -4.48
C SER A 90 21.35 9.75 -4.15
N TRP A 91 22.16 9.32 -5.11
CA TRP A 91 23.03 8.13 -4.99
C TRP A 91 24.39 8.36 -5.63
N PHE A 92 25.34 7.51 -5.25
CA PHE A 92 26.62 7.38 -5.92
C PHE A 92 26.56 6.13 -6.80
N ASP A 93 26.79 6.26 -8.10
CA ASP A 93 26.73 5.15 -9.07
C ASP A 93 28.06 4.37 -9.19
N GLY A 94 29.02 4.69 -8.33
CA GLY A 94 30.40 4.18 -8.37
C GLY A 94 31.40 5.18 -8.93
N CYS A 95 30.96 6.24 -9.60
CA CYS A 95 31.85 7.31 -10.08
C CYS A 95 31.24 8.71 -10.01
N ASN A 96 29.94 8.80 -10.23
CA ASN A 96 29.18 10.03 -10.27
C ASN A 96 28.20 10.11 -9.11
N THR A 97 27.96 11.34 -8.69
CA THR A 97 26.85 11.65 -7.80
C THR A 97 25.64 11.95 -8.66
N CYS A 98 24.58 11.20 -8.43
CA CYS A 98 23.32 11.28 -9.12
C CYS A 98 22.20 11.74 -8.18
N PHE A 99 21.18 12.39 -8.73
CA PHE A 99 19.99 12.82 -8.02
C PHE A 99 18.76 12.74 -8.92
N ILE A 100 17.60 12.61 -8.31
CA ILE A 100 16.31 12.72 -9.01
C ILE A 100 15.85 14.18 -8.98
N ASN A 101 15.47 14.71 -10.14
CA ASN A 101 14.89 16.05 -10.26
C ASN A 101 13.38 16.05 -9.96
N GLU A 102 12.75 17.23 -9.98
CA GLU A 102 11.31 17.38 -9.72
C GLU A 102 10.41 16.63 -10.72
N ASN A 103 10.93 16.31 -11.91
CA ASN A 103 10.22 15.57 -12.95
C ASN A 103 10.38 14.04 -12.81
N GLY A 104 11.13 13.55 -11.82
CA GLY A 104 11.43 12.14 -11.66
C GLY A 104 12.56 11.63 -12.57
N GLU A 105 13.36 12.52 -13.17
CA GLU A 105 14.47 12.14 -14.03
C GLU A 105 15.79 12.10 -13.24
N ALA A 106 16.61 11.09 -13.53
CA ALA A 106 17.97 11.01 -13.01
C ALA A 106 18.87 12.05 -13.70
N SER A 107 19.58 12.82 -12.90
CA SER A 107 20.69 13.66 -13.34
C SER A 107 21.94 13.29 -12.56
N CYS A 108 23.04 13.08 -13.26
CA CYS A 108 24.32 12.69 -12.68
C CYS A 108 25.41 13.69 -13.05
N THR A 109 26.43 13.81 -12.21
CA THR A 109 27.69 14.43 -12.62
C THR A 109 28.33 13.65 -13.77
N GLU A 110 29.22 14.29 -14.53
CA GLU A 110 30.02 13.63 -15.59
C GLU A 110 31.50 13.60 -15.21
N MET A 111 31.81 13.07 -14.03
CA MET A 111 33.18 12.88 -13.56
C MET A 111 33.78 11.60 -14.12
N TYR A 112 35.08 11.63 -14.40
CA TYR A 112 35.87 10.44 -14.73
C TYR A 112 36.47 9.84 -13.47
N CYS A 113 36.44 8.51 -13.38
CA CYS A 113 37.08 7.74 -12.32
C CYS A 113 37.91 6.63 -12.93
N GLU A 114 39.17 6.51 -12.49
CA GLU A 114 40.06 5.44 -12.94
C GLU A 114 39.70 4.11 -12.26
N GLU A 115 39.34 4.15 -10.98
CA GLU A 115 38.84 3.00 -10.21
C GLU A 115 37.45 3.34 -9.65
N PRO A 116 36.37 2.65 -10.11
CA PRO A 116 35.02 2.86 -9.59
C PRO A 116 34.89 2.41 -8.12
N GLY A 117 34.19 3.21 -7.33
CA GLY A 117 33.78 2.83 -5.97
C GLY A 117 32.48 2.02 -5.94
N GLU A 118 32.04 1.65 -4.74
CA GLU A 118 30.78 0.92 -4.54
C GLU A 118 29.55 1.83 -4.65
N LEU A 119 28.49 1.32 -5.30
CA LEU A 119 27.19 1.98 -5.33
C LEU A 119 26.62 2.14 -3.93
N ARG A 120 26.01 3.30 -3.67
CA ARG A 120 25.32 3.57 -2.40
C ARG A 120 24.31 4.70 -2.53
N CYS A 121 23.26 4.64 -1.71
CA CYS A 121 22.38 5.78 -1.53
C CYS A 121 23.06 6.85 -0.66
N LEU A 122 22.87 8.12 -1.01
CA LEU A 122 23.39 9.28 -0.30
C LEU A 122 22.27 10.02 0.46
N GLU A 123 21.09 10.14 -0.14
CA GLU A 123 19.90 10.76 0.47
C GLU A 123 18.63 9.98 0.08
N TYR A 124 17.73 9.79 1.03
CA TYR A 124 16.42 9.18 0.82
C TYR A 124 15.32 10.24 0.66
N TYR A 125 14.24 9.92 -0.04
CA TYR A 125 13.01 10.70 0.06
C TYR A 125 12.50 10.66 1.51
N PRO A 126 11.95 11.77 2.03
CA PRO A 126 11.32 11.76 3.34
C PRO A 126 10.09 10.84 3.31
N ASP A 127 9.94 10.06 4.38
CA ASP A 127 8.79 9.18 4.64
C ASP A 127 7.45 9.96 4.74
#